data_AF-A0A559GKK2-F1
#
_entry.id   AF-A0A559GKK2-F1
#
_cell.length_a   1.000
_cell.length_b   1.000
_cell.length_c   1.000
_cell.angle_alpha   90.00
_cell.angle_beta   90.00
_cell.angle_gamma   90.00
#
_symmetry.space_group_name_H-M   'P 1'
#
loop_
_entity.id
_entity.type
_entity.pdbx_description
1 polymer ?
#
loop_
_entity_poly.entity_id
_entity_poly.type
_entity_poly.pdbx_seq_one_letter_code
_entity_poly.pdbx_strand_id
1 'polypeptide(L)'
;IVYKEGEKLDLRGGTLRVQYEGGQADDLINLTHSGVTVSGYNAHQKGEQKLTVSYLGLPVTGALKVQVTGQDEGKPKEVAGLYITQKPKTDYLVGEQLDRAEGRFGVLYDDETEESHAFTDQGVEITGYDAQKTGRQTLTLHYKGHTAEFDVLVSPKAAVNDEYLKQEITAAQGRQSTLAYTFSSEDKQAVLVEKLNAAKAVAENHDASQEEVNKALNELKQAGADLDGNQRYQTAREELEGLLESVREKDSQNELIAQAEALLSSQTPTPQAFADMKEKLNKKLAPAEESHHVGSMDPNEVAPTVEALPELVIETETTAFEHQERPNSEFLKGQRRVVQAGVEGQVRHFVEVDSQGKRTLRSTEVVKEAIPEITEVGTKVLSSNQPAEGVKDLVLETPKLEIEEGTVSFERQERPNAALLKGQRQLVQAGVEGQVRRFVEVDAQGKRTLHSTEILKEALPAIVEIGTKEKVEQLVPSTDNSMVET
;
A
#
# COMPACT_ATOMS: atom_id res chain seq x y z
N ILE A 1 2.98 -74.13 -13.91
CA ILE A 1 2.90 -73.09 -12.85
C ILE A 1 3.25 -71.76 -13.49
N VAL A 2 2.53 -70.68 -13.18
CA VAL A 2 2.76 -69.35 -13.78
C VAL A 2 3.34 -68.43 -12.71
N TYR A 3 4.40 -67.70 -13.04
CA TYR A 3 5.09 -66.72 -12.19
C TYR A 3 5.10 -65.35 -12.88
N LYS A 4 5.07 -64.27 -12.10
CA LYS A 4 5.29 -62.91 -12.60
C LYS A 4 6.78 -62.61 -12.73
N GLU A 5 7.14 -61.70 -13.63
CA GLU A 5 8.53 -61.23 -13.77
C GLU A 5 9.06 -60.71 -12.42
N GLY A 6 10.24 -61.21 -12.00
CA GLY A 6 10.86 -60.90 -10.70
C GLY A 6 10.39 -61.77 -9.52
N GLU A 7 9.38 -62.62 -9.70
CA GLU A 7 8.89 -63.49 -8.64
C GLU A 7 9.87 -64.63 -8.34
N LYS A 8 10.10 -64.94 -7.04
CA LYS A 8 10.98 -66.04 -6.64
C LYS A 8 10.30 -67.39 -6.86
N LEU A 9 11.06 -68.39 -7.31
CA LEU A 9 10.57 -69.76 -7.46
C LEU A 9 10.12 -70.31 -6.11
N ASP A 10 8.86 -70.68 -6.00
CA ASP A 10 8.29 -71.36 -4.85
C ASP A 10 8.10 -72.86 -5.14
N LEU A 11 8.74 -73.70 -4.34
CA LEU A 11 8.72 -75.17 -4.46
C LEU A 11 7.84 -75.84 -3.39
N ARG A 12 7.20 -75.06 -2.51
CA ARG A 12 6.36 -75.58 -1.44
C ARG A 12 5.17 -76.35 -2.02
N GLY A 13 4.86 -77.49 -1.41
CA GLY A 13 3.74 -78.35 -1.83
C GLY A 13 4.03 -79.27 -3.03
N GLY A 14 5.15 -79.08 -3.74
CA GLY A 14 5.59 -80.03 -4.76
C GLY A 14 6.28 -81.25 -4.13
N THR A 15 6.03 -82.43 -4.67
CA THR A 15 6.69 -83.68 -4.27
C THR A 15 7.28 -84.40 -5.48
N LEU A 16 8.36 -85.15 -5.27
CA LEU A 16 8.92 -86.11 -6.21
C LEU A 16 8.73 -87.51 -5.64
N ARG A 17 8.60 -88.51 -6.53
CA ARG A 17 8.46 -89.92 -6.15
C ARG A 17 9.81 -90.62 -6.31
N VAL A 18 10.29 -91.27 -5.26
CA VAL A 18 11.51 -92.09 -5.27
C VAL A 18 11.11 -93.55 -5.25
N GLN A 19 11.67 -94.33 -6.17
CA GLN A 19 11.52 -95.79 -6.21
C GLN A 19 12.85 -96.42 -5.85
N TYR A 20 12.84 -97.36 -4.90
CA TYR A 20 14.05 -98.07 -4.47
C TYR A 20 14.13 -99.44 -5.13
N GLU A 21 15.33 -99.84 -5.54
CA GLU A 21 15.56 -101.20 -6.03
C GLU A 21 15.33 -102.22 -4.90
N GLY A 22 14.55 -103.27 -5.16
CA GLY A 22 14.24 -104.32 -4.17
C GLY A 22 12.78 -104.42 -3.71
N GLY A 23 11.85 -103.69 -4.34
CA GLY A 23 10.40 -103.84 -4.10
C GLY A 23 9.89 -103.15 -2.83
N GLN A 24 10.66 -102.21 -2.26
CA GLN A 24 10.17 -101.31 -1.22
C GLN A 24 9.11 -100.35 -1.79
N ALA A 25 8.20 -99.90 -0.93
CA ALA A 25 7.19 -98.91 -1.32
C ALA A 25 7.87 -97.58 -1.72
N ASP A 26 7.27 -96.89 -2.68
CA ASP A 26 7.77 -95.61 -3.17
C ASP A 26 7.60 -94.51 -2.11
N ASP A 27 8.62 -93.67 -1.96
CA ASP A 27 8.56 -92.50 -1.08
C ASP A 27 8.20 -91.23 -1.85
N LEU A 28 7.43 -90.35 -1.22
CA LEU A 28 7.17 -89.00 -1.71
C LEU A 28 8.04 -88.01 -0.94
N ILE A 29 8.98 -87.39 -1.64
CA ILE A 29 9.92 -86.42 -1.07
C ILE A 29 9.50 -85.01 -1.49
N ASN A 30 9.39 -84.08 -0.54
CA ASN A 30 9.09 -82.68 -0.85
C ASN A 30 10.21 -82.05 -1.69
N LEU A 31 9.85 -81.22 -2.67
CA LEU A 31 10.82 -80.47 -3.49
C LEU A 31 11.64 -79.46 -2.68
N THR A 32 11.21 -79.15 -1.45
CA THR A 32 11.94 -78.33 -0.48
C THR A 32 12.90 -79.14 0.39
N HIS A 33 12.99 -80.46 0.21
CA HIS A 33 13.89 -81.32 0.99
C HIS A 33 15.35 -80.98 0.68
N SER A 34 16.24 -81.01 1.68
CA SER A 34 17.65 -80.58 1.56
C SER A 34 18.46 -81.37 0.52
N GLY A 35 18.07 -82.61 0.27
CA GLY A 35 18.63 -83.46 -0.78
C GLY A 35 18.15 -83.16 -2.20
N VAL A 36 17.19 -82.23 -2.40
CA VAL A 36 16.66 -81.85 -3.71
C VAL A 36 17.32 -80.58 -4.19
N THR A 37 17.78 -80.58 -5.44
CA THR A 37 18.29 -79.37 -6.11
C THR A 37 17.46 -79.10 -7.36
N VAL A 38 16.98 -77.87 -7.51
CA VAL A 38 16.23 -77.39 -8.68
C VAL A 38 16.99 -76.24 -9.33
N SER A 39 17.22 -76.32 -10.64
CA SER A 39 17.93 -75.30 -11.41
C SER A 39 17.24 -75.00 -12.74
N GLY A 40 17.62 -73.90 -13.39
CA GLY A 40 17.05 -73.48 -14.68
C GLY A 40 15.91 -72.45 -14.60
N TYR A 41 15.59 -71.93 -13.41
CA TYR A 41 14.63 -70.83 -13.25
C TYR A 41 15.32 -69.46 -13.34
N ASN A 42 14.78 -68.57 -14.14
CA ASN A 42 15.19 -67.17 -14.25
C ASN A 42 13.94 -66.26 -14.17
N ALA A 43 13.79 -65.53 -13.06
CA ALA A 43 12.63 -64.66 -12.84
C ALA A 43 12.50 -63.51 -13.86
N HIS A 44 13.54 -63.21 -14.64
CA HIS A 44 13.56 -62.13 -15.64
C HIS A 44 13.47 -62.61 -17.08
N GLN A 45 13.38 -63.93 -17.30
CA GLN A 45 13.26 -64.49 -18.64
C GLN A 45 11.81 -64.88 -18.93
N LYS A 46 11.12 -64.10 -19.76
CA LYS A 46 9.72 -64.37 -20.13
C LYS A 46 9.59 -65.66 -20.96
N GLY A 47 8.48 -66.37 -20.80
CA GLY A 47 8.18 -67.60 -21.55
C GLY A 47 8.19 -68.88 -20.71
N GLU A 48 8.00 -70.04 -21.38
CA GLU A 48 8.07 -71.36 -20.74
C GLU A 48 9.53 -71.69 -20.42
N GLN A 49 9.81 -72.00 -19.16
CA GLN A 49 11.09 -72.43 -18.66
C GLN A 49 11.01 -73.88 -18.16
N LYS A 50 12.00 -74.67 -18.55
CA LYS A 50 12.15 -76.07 -18.12
C LYS A 50 13.16 -76.13 -16.98
N LEU A 51 12.71 -76.60 -15.82
CA LEU A 51 13.52 -76.75 -14.64
C LEU A 51 14.13 -78.16 -14.60
N THR A 52 15.38 -78.24 -14.18
CA THR A 52 16.08 -79.50 -13.90
C THR A 52 16.00 -79.78 -12.41
N VAL A 53 15.52 -80.98 -12.06
CA VAL A 53 15.38 -81.43 -10.67
C VAL A 53 16.28 -82.66 -10.47
N SER A 54 17.06 -82.66 -9.39
CA SER A 54 17.82 -83.84 -8.95
C SER A 54 17.65 -84.09 -7.46
N TYR A 55 17.70 -85.35 -7.07
CA TYR A 55 17.62 -85.80 -5.67
C TYR A 55 18.86 -86.61 -5.34
N LEU A 56 19.63 -86.18 -4.32
CA LEU A 56 20.90 -86.77 -3.90
C LEU A 56 21.90 -86.98 -5.06
N GLY A 57 21.91 -86.04 -6.01
CA GLY A 57 22.79 -86.09 -7.19
C GLY A 57 22.28 -86.93 -8.36
N LEU A 58 21.14 -87.64 -8.21
CA LEU A 58 20.49 -88.38 -9.30
C LEU A 58 19.46 -87.49 -10.02
N PRO A 59 19.47 -87.44 -11.36
CA PRO A 59 18.50 -86.66 -12.11
C PRO A 59 17.09 -87.27 -12.00
N VAL A 60 16.09 -86.45 -11.74
CA VAL A 60 14.68 -86.87 -11.73
C VAL A 60 14.17 -86.95 -13.16
N THR A 61 13.55 -88.07 -13.52
CA THR A 61 12.97 -88.26 -14.86
C THR A 61 11.59 -87.58 -14.91
N GLY A 62 11.55 -86.37 -15.46
CA GLY A 62 10.31 -85.59 -15.62
C GLY A 62 10.62 -84.11 -15.84
N ALA A 63 9.89 -83.46 -16.74
CA ALA A 63 10.08 -82.04 -17.01
C ALA A 63 9.18 -81.19 -16.09
N LEU A 64 9.77 -80.50 -15.11
CA LEU A 64 9.07 -79.46 -14.36
C LEU A 64 9.08 -78.18 -15.19
N LYS A 65 7.90 -77.73 -15.60
CA LYS A 65 7.74 -76.53 -16.44
C LYS A 65 7.08 -75.39 -15.68
N VAL A 66 7.65 -74.21 -15.81
CA VAL A 66 7.10 -72.97 -15.26
C VAL A 66 6.99 -71.93 -16.37
N GLN A 67 6.02 -71.04 -16.31
CA GLN A 67 5.81 -69.97 -17.28
C GLN A 67 6.03 -68.63 -16.58
N VAL A 68 6.93 -67.78 -17.08
CA VAL A 68 7.06 -66.41 -16.59
C VAL A 68 6.33 -65.46 -17.54
N THR A 69 5.33 -64.75 -17.04
CA THR A 69 4.56 -63.76 -17.81
C THR A 69 4.93 -62.34 -17.39
N GLY A 70 4.88 -61.40 -18.33
CA GLY A 70 4.95 -59.97 -18.02
C GLY A 70 3.69 -59.50 -17.28
N GLN A 71 3.84 -58.45 -16.48
CA GLN A 71 2.72 -57.70 -15.91
C GLN A 71 1.98 -56.99 -17.06
N ASP A 72 0.64 -57.05 -17.10
CA ASP A 72 -0.18 -56.34 -18.09
C ASP A 72 -0.02 -54.81 -17.91
N GLU A 73 1.03 -54.24 -18.47
CA GLU A 73 1.17 -52.81 -18.74
C GLU A 73 0.85 -52.61 -20.23
N GLY A 74 -0.40 -52.26 -20.56
CA GLY A 74 -0.77 -52.13 -21.97
C GLY A 74 -2.12 -51.54 -22.32
N LYS A 75 -3.02 -51.26 -21.36
CA LYS A 75 -4.13 -50.34 -21.63
C LYS A 75 -3.74 -48.94 -21.17
N PRO A 76 -3.82 -47.92 -22.04
CA PRO A 76 -3.72 -46.53 -21.57
C PRO A 76 -4.87 -46.29 -20.60
N LYS A 77 -4.55 -45.78 -19.41
CA LYS A 77 -5.55 -45.44 -18.40
C LYS A 77 -6.47 -44.35 -18.94
N GLU A 78 -7.77 -44.56 -18.83
CA GLU A 78 -8.77 -43.56 -19.23
C GLU A 78 -9.22 -42.77 -18.00
N VAL A 79 -9.39 -41.45 -18.16
CA VAL A 79 -9.91 -40.60 -17.07
C VAL A 79 -11.38 -40.97 -16.86
N ALA A 80 -11.72 -41.41 -15.66
CA ALA A 80 -13.08 -41.74 -15.23
C ALA A 80 -13.79 -40.54 -14.58
N GLY A 81 -13.06 -39.61 -13.96
CA GLY A 81 -13.63 -38.41 -13.36
C GLY A 81 -12.63 -37.45 -12.75
N LEU A 82 -13.11 -36.24 -12.44
CA LEU A 82 -12.37 -35.21 -11.73
C LEU A 82 -13.08 -34.85 -10.44
N TYR A 83 -12.33 -34.52 -9.40
CA TYR A 83 -12.90 -34.00 -8.16
C TYR A 83 -11.94 -32.99 -7.50
N ILE A 84 -12.49 -31.97 -6.84
CA ILE A 84 -11.66 -30.94 -6.19
C ILE A 84 -11.18 -31.47 -4.84
N THR A 85 -9.86 -31.56 -4.66
CA THR A 85 -9.20 -32.02 -3.42
C THR A 85 -8.91 -30.85 -2.48
N GLN A 86 -8.53 -29.70 -3.04
CA GLN A 86 -8.30 -28.46 -2.30
C GLN A 86 -8.84 -27.28 -3.11
N LYS A 87 -9.74 -26.51 -2.50
CA LYS A 87 -10.23 -25.29 -3.13
C LYS A 87 -9.15 -24.21 -3.08
N PRO A 88 -8.99 -23.38 -4.12
CA PRO A 88 -8.17 -22.19 -4.05
C PRO A 88 -8.85 -21.14 -3.16
N LYS A 89 -8.36 -19.89 -3.17
CA LYS A 89 -9.06 -18.75 -2.57
C LYS A 89 -10.52 -18.73 -3.06
N THR A 90 -11.47 -18.68 -2.13
CA THR A 90 -12.92 -18.71 -2.41
C THR A 90 -13.61 -17.37 -2.17
N ASP A 91 -12.98 -16.43 -1.48
CA ASP A 91 -13.60 -15.17 -1.07
C ASP A 91 -12.86 -14.02 -1.75
N TYR A 92 -13.59 -13.29 -2.59
CA TYR A 92 -13.08 -12.21 -3.43
C TYR A 92 -13.83 -10.92 -3.16
N LEU A 93 -13.18 -9.79 -3.39
CA LEU A 93 -13.86 -8.50 -3.55
C LEU A 93 -14.16 -8.22 -5.03
N VAL A 94 -15.17 -7.41 -5.30
CA VAL A 94 -15.45 -6.93 -6.66
C VAL A 94 -14.19 -6.33 -7.31
N GLY A 95 -13.91 -6.76 -8.54
CA GLY A 95 -12.74 -6.37 -9.33
C GLY A 95 -11.48 -7.21 -9.07
N GLU A 96 -11.48 -8.09 -8.07
CA GLU A 96 -10.34 -8.93 -7.75
C GLU A 96 -10.12 -10.04 -8.79
N GLN A 97 -8.85 -10.33 -9.12
CA GLN A 97 -8.49 -11.38 -10.07
C GLN A 97 -8.57 -12.77 -9.42
N LEU A 98 -9.01 -13.76 -10.20
CA LEU A 98 -9.09 -15.15 -9.75
C LEU A 98 -7.71 -15.68 -9.38
N ASP A 99 -7.54 -16.13 -8.14
CA ASP A 99 -6.32 -16.78 -7.68
C ASP A 99 -6.47 -18.30 -7.77
N ARG A 100 -5.52 -18.95 -8.46
CA ARG A 100 -5.50 -20.40 -8.72
C ARG A 100 -4.39 -21.13 -7.95
N ALA A 101 -3.53 -20.44 -7.22
CA ALA A 101 -2.26 -20.98 -6.74
C ALA A 101 -2.40 -22.19 -5.79
N GLU A 102 -3.36 -22.13 -4.86
CA GLU A 102 -3.58 -23.16 -3.83
C GLU A 102 -4.56 -24.25 -4.25
N GLY A 103 -5.21 -24.13 -5.42
CA GLY A 103 -6.20 -25.11 -5.88
C GLY A 103 -5.57 -26.44 -6.28
N ARG A 104 -6.15 -27.55 -5.84
CA ARG A 104 -5.78 -28.92 -6.21
C ARG A 104 -7.01 -29.74 -6.60
N PHE A 105 -6.84 -30.63 -7.57
CA PHE A 105 -7.87 -31.59 -7.98
C PHE A 105 -7.26 -32.98 -8.17
N GLY A 106 -8.08 -34.00 -7.94
CA GLY A 106 -7.77 -35.38 -8.22
C GLY A 106 -8.34 -35.81 -9.57
N VAL A 107 -7.59 -36.62 -10.30
CA VAL A 107 -8.01 -37.32 -11.51
C VAL A 107 -8.16 -38.79 -11.14
N LEU A 108 -9.38 -39.31 -11.23
CA LEU A 108 -9.68 -40.74 -11.03
C LEU A 108 -9.62 -41.45 -12.38
N TYR A 109 -8.89 -42.55 -12.45
CA TYR A 109 -8.78 -43.39 -13.64
C TYR A 109 -9.66 -44.64 -13.56
N ASP A 110 -9.87 -45.29 -14.71
CA ASP A 110 -10.65 -46.52 -14.85
C ASP A 110 -10.08 -47.74 -14.10
N ASP A 111 -8.78 -47.71 -13.79
CA ASP A 111 -8.08 -48.71 -12.98
C ASP A 111 -8.11 -48.42 -11.46
N GLU A 112 -9.00 -47.51 -11.03
CA GLU A 112 -9.15 -47.05 -9.64
C GLU A 112 -7.92 -46.31 -9.07
N THR A 113 -6.93 -45.98 -9.90
CA THR A 113 -5.81 -45.15 -9.47
C THR A 113 -6.16 -43.67 -9.53
N GLU A 114 -5.50 -42.87 -8.69
CA GLU A 114 -5.73 -41.44 -8.59
C GLU A 114 -4.42 -40.65 -8.73
N GLU A 115 -4.47 -39.54 -9.46
CA GLU A 115 -3.37 -38.57 -9.58
C GLU A 115 -3.82 -37.19 -9.10
N SER A 116 -2.93 -36.48 -8.40
CA SER A 116 -3.19 -35.13 -7.91
C SER A 116 -2.53 -34.09 -8.82
N HIS A 117 -3.29 -33.06 -9.15
CA HIS A 117 -2.89 -31.98 -10.04
C HIS A 117 -3.16 -30.61 -9.43
N ALA A 118 -2.38 -29.61 -9.85
CA ALA A 118 -2.61 -28.23 -9.46
C ALA A 118 -3.52 -27.51 -10.45
N PHE A 119 -4.29 -26.54 -9.94
CA PHE A 119 -5.12 -25.70 -10.80
C PHE A 119 -4.29 -24.89 -11.79
N THR A 120 -2.98 -24.72 -11.56
CA THR A 120 -2.05 -24.02 -12.44
C THR A 120 -1.36 -24.93 -13.47
N ASP A 121 -1.66 -26.23 -13.47
CA ASP A 121 -1.05 -27.18 -14.40
C ASP A 121 -1.46 -26.87 -15.86
N GLN A 122 -0.56 -27.23 -16.78
CA GLN A 122 -0.80 -27.08 -18.22
C GLN A 122 -2.05 -27.88 -18.65
N GLY A 123 -2.92 -27.26 -19.45
CA GLY A 123 -4.17 -27.87 -19.92
C GLY A 123 -5.33 -27.81 -18.92
N VAL A 124 -5.17 -27.14 -17.78
CA VAL A 124 -6.27 -26.83 -16.85
C VAL A 124 -6.88 -25.48 -17.22
N GLU A 125 -8.19 -25.49 -17.52
CA GLU A 125 -8.97 -24.27 -17.76
C GLU A 125 -10.02 -24.10 -16.66
N ILE A 126 -10.27 -22.87 -16.24
CA ILE A 126 -11.31 -22.56 -15.26
C ILE A 126 -12.21 -21.49 -15.85
N THR A 127 -13.51 -21.76 -15.90
CA THR A 127 -14.54 -20.87 -16.47
C THR A 127 -15.60 -20.54 -15.43
N GLY A 128 -16.36 -19.45 -15.65
CA GLY A 128 -17.50 -19.08 -14.81
C GLY A 128 -17.22 -18.01 -13.74
N TYR A 129 -16.00 -17.48 -13.67
CA TYR A 129 -15.65 -16.36 -12.79
C TYR A 129 -15.89 -15.00 -13.47
N ASP A 130 -16.62 -14.12 -12.79
CA ASP A 130 -16.84 -12.72 -13.18
C ASP A 130 -16.53 -11.80 -11.99
N ALA A 131 -15.40 -11.10 -12.05
CA ALA A 131 -14.95 -10.21 -10.98
C ALA A 131 -15.92 -9.04 -10.71
N GLN A 132 -16.79 -8.68 -11.66
CA GLN A 132 -17.71 -7.54 -11.54
C GLN A 132 -19.08 -7.92 -10.96
N LYS A 133 -19.38 -9.22 -10.88
CA LYS A 133 -20.68 -9.71 -10.43
C LYS A 133 -20.62 -10.18 -8.98
N THR A 134 -21.25 -9.45 -8.07
CA THR A 134 -21.35 -9.86 -6.67
C THR A 134 -22.20 -11.12 -6.49
N GLY A 135 -21.93 -11.86 -5.42
CA GLY A 135 -22.64 -13.06 -5.02
C GLY A 135 -21.83 -14.34 -5.21
N ARG A 136 -22.48 -15.48 -4.90
CA ARG A 136 -21.89 -16.81 -5.09
C ARG A 136 -21.83 -17.13 -6.58
N GLN A 137 -20.68 -17.58 -7.04
CA GLN A 137 -20.43 -17.98 -8.42
C GLN A 137 -19.91 -19.41 -8.44
N THR A 138 -20.46 -20.23 -9.34
CA THR A 138 -20.01 -21.61 -9.57
C THR A 138 -19.05 -21.62 -10.74
N LEU A 139 -17.82 -22.03 -10.47
CA LEU A 139 -16.74 -22.14 -11.43
C LEU A 139 -16.59 -23.60 -11.87
N THR A 140 -16.27 -23.80 -13.13
CA THR A 140 -16.04 -25.10 -13.74
C THR A 140 -14.57 -25.23 -14.10
N LEU A 141 -13.89 -26.22 -13.51
CA LEU A 141 -12.56 -26.67 -13.90
C LEU A 141 -12.70 -27.68 -15.03
N HIS A 142 -11.95 -27.50 -16.11
CA HIS A 142 -11.87 -28.39 -17.27
C HIS A 142 -10.48 -28.98 -17.38
N TYR A 143 -10.38 -30.31 -17.49
CA TYR A 143 -9.12 -31.02 -17.69
C TYR A 143 -9.35 -32.32 -18.44
N LYS A 144 -8.59 -32.55 -19.53
CA LYS A 144 -8.68 -33.76 -20.39
C LYS A 144 -10.13 -34.15 -20.75
N GLY A 145 -10.97 -33.17 -21.11
CA GLY A 145 -12.36 -33.39 -21.51
C GLY A 145 -13.36 -33.67 -20.38
N HIS A 146 -12.92 -33.62 -19.13
CA HIS A 146 -13.75 -33.80 -17.94
C HIS A 146 -13.85 -32.50 -17.15
N THR A 147 -14.87 -32.41 -16.30
CA THR A 147 -15.16 -31.20 -15.52
C THR A 147 -15.36 -31.47 -14.04
N ALA A 148 -14.96 -30.52 -13.20
CA ALA A 148 -15.31 -30.46 -11.78
C ALA A 148 -15.76 -29.05 -11.41
N GLU A 149 -16.70 -28.92 -10.49
CA GLU A 149 -17.25 -27.63 -10.08
C GLU A 149 -16.84 -27.24 -8.66
N PHE A 150 -16.67 -25.94 -8.43
CA PHE A 150 -16.49 -25.37 -7.09
C PHE A 150 -17.07 -23.96 -7.04
N ASP A 151 -17.41 -23.51 -5.83
CA ASP A 151 -17.99 -22.20 -5.64
C ASP A 151 -17.00 -21.20 -5.05
N VAL A 152 -17.14 -19.96 -5.47
CA VAL A 152 -16.49 -18.78 -4.90
C VAL A 152 -17.55 -17.72 -4.56
N LEU A 153 -17.21 -16.76 -3.72
CA LEU A 153 -18.04 -15.64 -3.31
C LEU A 153 -17.34 -14.33 -3.68
N VAL A 154 -17.99 -13.52 -4.51
CA VAL A 154 -17.55 -12.15 -4.79
C VAL A 154 -18.39 -11.19 -3.94
N SER A 155 -17.75 -10.56 -2.96
CA SER A 155 -18.38 -9.61 -2.04
C SER A 155 -18.21 -8.17 -2.53
N PRO A 156 -19.20 -7.29 -2.31
CA PRO A 156 -19.03 -5.86 -2.58
C PRO A 156 -17.89 -5.29 -1.71
N LYS A 157 -17.23 -4.24 -2.21
CA LYS A 157 -16.30 -3.45 -1.40
C LYS A 157 -17.07 -2.76 -0.27
N ALA A 158 -16.38 -2.53 0.85
CA ALA A 158 -16.95 -1.74 1.94
C ALA A 158 -17.28 -0.32 1.44
N ALA A 159 -18.41 0.23 1.88
CA ALA A 159 -18.75 1.61 1.58
C ALA A 159 -17.70 2.55 2.18
N VAL A 160 -17.19 3.45 1.35
CA VAL A 160 -16.19 4.45 1.76
C VAL A 160 -16.89 5.65 2.38
N ASN A 161 -16.33 6.20 3.45
CA ASN A 161 -16.82 7.45 4.04
C ASN A 161 -16.23 8.64 3.25
N ASP A 162 -17.02 9.17 2.32
CA ASP A 162 -16.67 10.28 1.43
C ASP A 162 -17.34 11.62 1.77
N GLU A 163 -18.11 11.68 2.86
CA GLU A 163 -18.95 12.83 3.19
C GLU A 163 -18.11 14.10 3.41
N TYR A 164 -17.01 13.97 4.15
CA TYR A 164 -16.08 15.08 4.40
C TYR A 164 -15.38 15.56 3.12
N LEU A 165 -15.09 14.66 2.18
CA LEU A 165 -14.50 15.03 0.88
C LEU A 165 -15.49 15.86 0.07
N LYS A 166 -16.77 15.47 0.02
CA LYS A 166 -17.83 16.21 -0.68
C LYS A 166 -18.05 17.60 -0.08
N GLN A 167 -18.01 17.72 1.24
CA GLN A 167 -18.06 19.02 1.92
C GLN A 167 -16.88 19.92 1.55
N GLU A 168 -15.66 19.38 1.55
CA GLU A 168 -14.46 20.14 1.20
C GLU A 168 -14.44 20.55 -0.29
N ILE A 169 -14.90 19.69 -1.20
CA ILE A 169 -15.08 20.04 -2.62
C ILE A 169 -15.99 21.27 -2.76
N THR A 170 -17.11 21.28 -2.05
CA THR A 170 -18.05 22.41 -2.05
C THR A 170 -17.40 23.67 -1.47
N ALA A 171 -16.68 23.55 -0.36
CA ALA A 171 -15.95 24.66 0.26
C ALA A 171 -14.87 25.23 -0.68
N ALA A 172 -14.09 24.37 -1.33
CA ALA A 172 -13.06 24.77 -2.29
C ALA A 172 -13.63 25.48 -3.53
N GLN A 173 -14.78 25.02 -4.06
CA GLN A 173 -15.50 25.74 -5.12
C GLN A 173 -15.93 27.14 -4.67
N GLY A 174 -16.45 27.27 -3.44
CA GLY A 174 -16.78 28.57 -2.86
C GLY A 174 -15.57 29.49 -2.71
N ARG A 175 -14.40 28.94 -2.31
CA ARG A 175 -13.15 29.70 -2.17
C ARG A 175 -12.70 30.35 -3.48
N GLN A 176 -13.00 29.78 -4.64
CA GLN A 176 -12.62 30.37 -5.94
C GLN A 176 -13.25 31.76 -6.19
N SER A 177 -14.31 32.12 -5.47
CA SER A 177 -14.95 33.44 -5.55
C SER A 177 -14.48 34.41 -4.45
N THR A 178 -13.45 34.06 -3.68
CA THR A 178 -12.97 34.85 -2.54
C THR A 178 -11.68 35.61 -2.87
N LEU A 179 -11.40 36.66 -2.10
CA LEU A 179 -10.13 37.42 -2.19
C LEU A 179 -8.90 36.52 -2.01
N ALA A 180 -8.98 35.56 -1.10
CA ALA A 180 -7.91 34.60 -0.84
C ALA A 180 -7.50 33.84 -2.10
N TYR A 181 -8.45 33.54 -3.00
CA TYR A 181 -8.15 32.93 -4.30
C TYR A 181 -7.76 33.97 -5.34
N THR A 182 -8.60 34.99 -5.58
CA THR A 182 -8.43 35.94 -6.68
C THR A 182 -7.11 36.71 -6.64
N PHE A 183 -6.60 37.02 -5.44
CA PHE A 183 -5.31 37.72 -5.27
C PHE A 183 -4.10 36.78 -5.10
N SER A 184 -4.32 35.46 -5.05
CA SER A 184 -3.24 34.49 -4.87
C SER A 184 -2.33 34.42 -6.10
N SER A 185 -1.13 33.85 -5.95
CA SER A 185 -0.29 33.55 -7.11
C SER A 185 -0.97 32.58 -8.08
N GLU A 186 -0.67 32.71 -9.37
CA GLU A 186 -1.21 31.84 -10.42
C GLU A 186 -0.89 30.37 -10.13
N ASP A 187 0.32 30.06 -9.66
CA ASP A 187 0.72 28.70 -9.29
C ASP A 187 -0.19 28.11 -8.20
N LYS A 188 -0.53 28.89 -7.16
CA LYS A 188 -1.38 28.42 -6.06
C LYS A 188 -2.83 28.30 -6.48
N GLN A 189 -3.32 29.20 -7.33
CA GLN A 189 -4.64 29.07 -7.95
C GLN A 189 -4.74 27.80 -8.79
N ALA A 190 -3.71 27.50 -9.58
CA ALA A 190 -3.63 26.30 -10.40
C ALA A 190 -3.61 25.02 -9.56
N VAL A 191 -2.81 24.99 -8.48
CA VAL A 191 -2.75 23.86 -7.55
C VAL A 191 -4.12 23.59 -6.92
N LEU A 192 -4.85 24.62 -6.46
CA LEU A 192 -6.21 24.43 -5.93
C LEU A 192 -7.15 23.82 -6.97
N VAL A 193 -7.10 24.29 -8.22
CA VAL A 193 -7.93 23.76 -9.31
C VAL A 193 -7.59 22.31 -9.63
N GLU A 194 -6.30 21.98 -9.69
CA GLU A 194 -5.82 20.61 -9.88
C GLU A 194 -6.35 19.69 -8.78
N LYS A 195 -6.15 20.06 -7.51
CA LYS A 195 -6.58 19.26 -6.36
C LYS A 195 -8.10 19.15 -6.26
N LEU A 196 -8.83 20.20 -6.63
CA LEU A 196 -10.29 20.18 -6.69
C LEU A 196 -10.80 19.18 -7.74
N ASN A 197 -10.18 19.15 -8.92
CA ASN A 197 -10.56 18.20 -9.97
C ASN A 197 -10.20 16.77 -9.59
N ALA A 198 -9.02 16.55 -8.98
CA ALA A 198 -8.63 15.24 -8.46
C ALA A 198 -9.60 14.74 -7.39
N ALA A 199 -10.00 15.61 -6.45
CA ALA A 199 -10.98 15.29 -5.42
C ALA A 199 -12.35 14.90 -5.99
N LYS A 200 -12.82 15.61 -7.02
CA LYS A 200 -14.07 15.27 -7.73
C LYS A 200 -13.99 13.89 -8.39
N ALA A 201 -12.89 13.60 -9.08
CA ALA A 201 -12.69 12.29 -9.71
C ALA A 201 -12.70 11.15 -8.68
N VAL A 202 -12.09 11.35 -7.51
CA VAL A 202 -12.13 10.37 -6.41
C VAL A 202 -13.55 10.21 -5.85
N ALA A 203 -14.29 11.31 -5.67
CA ALA A 203 -15.66 11.27 -5.15
C ALA A 203 -16.67 10.61 -6.11
N GLU A 204 -16.40 10.61 -7.42
CA GLU A 204 -17.21 9.95 -8.45
C GLU A 204 -16.80 8.49 -8.68
N ASN A 205 -15.64 8.06 -8.18
CA ASN A 205 -15.12 6.71 -8.38
C ASN A 205 -15.67 5.73 -7.33
N HIS A 206 -16.60 4.86 -7.73
CA HIS A 206 -17.17 3.81 -6.88
C HIS A 206 -16.16 2.74 -6.43
N ASP A 207 -14.99 2.66 -7.09
CA ASP A 207 -13.91 1.74 -6.74
C ASP A 207 -12.84 2.35 -5.84
N ALA A 208 -12.92 3.66 -5.54
CA ALA A 208 -11.95 4.35 -4.70
C ALA A 208 -11.85 3.69 -3.31
N SER A 209 -10.65 3.67 -2.77
CA SER A 209 -10.36 3.25 -1.40
C SER A 209 -10.53 4.40 -0.41
N GLN A 210 -10.70 4.08 0.88
CA GLN A 210 -10.74 5.09 1.94
C GLN A 210 -9.44 5.90 2.03
N GLU A 211 -8.31 5.28 1.71
CA GLU A 211 -7.02 5.95 1.70
C GLU A 211 -6.94 7.01 0.59
N GLU A 212 -7.44 6.70 -0.60
CA GLU A 212 -7.54 7.67 -1.71
C GLU A 212 -8.48 8.83 -1.37
N VAL A 213 -9.62 8.56 -0.72
CA VAL A 213 -10.54 9.61 -0.24
C VAL A 213 -9.87 10.52 0.79
N ASN A 214 -9.19 9.94 1.79
CA ASN A 214 -8.50 10.71 2.83
C ASN A 214 -7.35 11.54 2.25
N LYS A 215 -6.61 10.98 1.30
CA LYS A 215 -5.54 11.68 0.60
C LYS A 215 -6.08 12.87 -0.19
N ALA A 216 -7.11 12.67 -1.01
CA ALA A 216 -7.74 13.74 -1.78
C ALA A 216 -8.29 14.86 -0.87
N LEU A 217 -8.89 14.50 0.26
CA LEU A 217 -9.39 15.46 1.26
C LEU A 217 -8.24 16.31 1.82
N ASN A 218 -7.15 15.68 2.25
CA ASN A 218 -6.02 16.38 2.84
C ASN A 218 -5.29 17.26 1.83
N GLU A 219 -5.07 16.77 0.61
CA GLU A 219 -4.46 17.57 -0.46
C GLU A 219 -5.31 18.79 -0.83
N LEU A 220 -6.64 18.63 -0.92
CA LEU A 220 -7.53 19.74 -1.22
C LEU A 220 -7.57 20.78 -0.09
N LYS A 221 -7.60 20.33 1.17
CA LYS A 221 -7.51 21.22 2.34
C LYS A 221 -6.21 22.02 2.33
N GLN A 222 -5.09 21.34 2.08
CA GLN A 222 -3.77 21.97 2.05
C GLN A 222 -3.70 23.01 0.93
N ALA A 223 -4.14 22.68 -0.28
CA ALA A 223 -4.17 23.63 -1.40
C ALA A 223 -5.03 24.88 -1.10
N GLY A 224 -6.13 24.71 -0.36
CA GLY A 224 -6.94 25.83 0.11
C GLY A 224 -6.25 26.69 1.17
N ALA A 225 -5.47 26.08 2.07
CA ALA A 225 -4.72 26.77 3.12
C ALA A 225 -3.47 27.49 2.58
N ASP A 226 -2.86 26.97 1.52
CA ASP A 226 -1.66 27.53 0.91
C ASP A 226 -1.90 28.81 0.11
N LEU A 227 -3.17 29.12 -0.21
CA LEU A 227 -3.57 30.36 -0.86
C LEU A 227 -3.03 31.57 -0.11
N ASP A 228 -2.31 32.43 -0.83
CA ASP A 228 -1.69 33.64 -0.30
C ASP A 228 -2.41 34.93 -0.70
N GLY A 229 -3.59 34.85 -1.29
CA GLY A 229 -4.29 36.01 -1.81
C GLY A 229 -4.66 37.04 -0.74
N ASN A 230 -4.95 36.61 0.49
CA ASN A 230 -5.21 37.55 1.59
C ASN A 230 -3.96 38.40 1.89
N GLN A 231 -2.79 37.77 2.00
CA GLN A 231 -1.54 38.48 2.26
C GLN A 231 -1.19 39.42 1.11
N ARG A 232 -1.30 38.92 -0.13
CA ARG A 232 -1.01 39.71 -1.34
C ARG A 232 -1.96 40.90 -1.49
N TYR A 233 -3.24 40.72 -1.15
CA TYR A 233 -4.22 41.80 -1.13
C TYR A 233 -3.87 42.87 -0.11
N GLN A 234 -3.50 42.48 1.12
CA GLN A 234 -3.10 43.45 2.15
C GLN A 234 -1.85 44.23 1.74
N THR A 235 -0.82 43.57 1.22
CA THR A 235 0.38 44.26 0.70
C THR A 235 0.04 45.21 -0.44
N ALA A 236 -0.78 44.79 -1.40
CA ALA A 236 -1.22 45.67 -2.50
C ALA A 236 -2.02 46.88 -2.00
N ARG A 237 -2.80 46.70 -0.92
CA ARG A 237 -3.57 47.76 -0.27
C ARG A 237 -2.67 48.77 0.43
N GLU A 238 -1.73 48.31 1.25
CA GLU A 238 -0.75 49.16 1.95
C GLU A 238 0.12 49.95 0.96
N GLU A 239 0.59 49.31 -0.10
CA GLU A 239 1.36 49.99 -1.16
C GLU A 239 0.53 51.09 -1.84
N LEU A 240 -0.75 50.82 -2.14
CA LEU A 240 -1.62 51.79 -2.78
C LEU A 240 -1.96 52.96 -1.85
N GLU A 241 -2.22 52.69 -0.56
CA GLU A 241 -2.44 53.70 0.46
C GLU A 241 -1.19 54.60 0.64
N GLY A 242 0.01 54.03 0.62
CA GLY A 242 1.26 54.80 0.68
C GLY A 242 1.46 55.72 -0.53
N LEU A 243 1.22 55.22 -1.75
CA LEU A 243 1.30 56.03 -2.97
C LEU A 243 0.24 57.13 -3.00
N LEU A 244 -0.96 56.85 -2.49
CA LEU A 244 -2.03 57.83 -2.38
C LEU A 244 -1.63 59.00 -1.49
N GLU A 245 -0.99 58.73 -0.35
CA GLU A 245 -0.50 59.77 0.56
C GLU A 245 0.55 60.66 -0.11
N SER A 246 1.53 60.06 -0.79
CA SER A 246 2.54 60.82 -1.55
C SER A 246 1.92 61.70 -2.66
N VAL A 247 0.89 61.20 -3.36
CA VAL A 247 0.18 62.01 -4.37
C VAL A 247 -0.59 63.15 -3.72
N ARG A 248 -1.20 62.92 -2.55
CA ARG A 248 -1.93 63.95 -1.80
C ARG A 248 -1.03 65.06 -1.29
N GLU A 249 0.19 64.74 -0.88
CA GLU A 249 1.21 65.73 -0.50
C GLU A 249 1.67 66.58 -1.68
N LYS A 250 1.83 65.97 -2.87
CA LYS A 250 2.28 66.66 -4.10
C LYS A 250 1.18 67.47 -4.78
N ASP A 251 -0.04 66.93 -4.84
CA ASP A 251 -1.19 67.48 -5.59
C ASP A 251 -2.52 67.01 -4.95
N SER A 252 -2.95 67.69 -3.89
CA SER A 252 -4.12 67.31 -3.08
C SER A 252 -5.47 67.36 -3.81
N GLN A 253 -5.53 67.99 -4.98
CA GLN A 253 -6.74 68.09 -5.81
C GLN A 253 -6.74 67.09 -6.96
N ASN A 254 -5.81 66.13 -6.98
CA ASN A 254 -5.69 65.20 -8.08
C ASN A 254 -6.88 64.22 -8.15
N GLU A 255 -7.50 64.10 -9.33
CA GLU A 255 -8.64 63.19 -9.57
C GLU A 255 -8.30 61.70 -9.32
N LEU A 256 -7.02 61.31 -9.38
CA LEU A 256 -6.58 59.94 -9.09
C LEU A 256 -6.79 59.57 -7.61
N ILE A 257 -6.81 60.53 -6.69
CA ILE A 257 -7.04 60.29 -5.26
C ILE A 257 -8.43 59.67 -5.07
N ALA A 258 -9.47 60.28 -5.65
CA ALA A 258 -10.84 59.78 -5.55
C ALA A 258 -11.00 58.39 -6.19
N GLN A 259 -10.31 58.13 -7.31
CA GLN A 259 -10.35 56.82 -7.98
C GLN A 259 -9.70 55.72 -7.13
N ALA A 260 -8.57 56.01 -6.49
CA ALA A 260 -7.88 55.07 -5.63
C ALA A 260 -8.63 54.81 -4.31
N GLU A 261 -9.24 55.83 -3.69
CA GLU A 261 -10.11 55.65 -2.52
C GLU A 261 -11.34 54.79 -2.83
N ALA A 262 -11.94 54.97 -4.01
CA ALA A 262 -13.04 54.13 -4.48
C ALA A 262 -12.60 52.67 -4.66
N LEU A 263 -11.39 52.43 -5.17
CA LEU A 263 -10.82 51.08 -5.30
C LEU A 263 -10.54 50.44 -3.94
N LEU A 264 -9.95 51.18 -2.99
CA LEU A 264 -9.70 50.73 -1.62
C LEU A 264 -10.98 50.40 -0.84
N SER A 265 -12.10 51.02 -1.22
CA SER A 265 -13.43 50.80 -0.65
C SER A 265 -14.27 49.78 -1.44
N SER A 266 -13.72 49.22 -2.52
CA SER A 266 -14.44 48.26 -3.37
C SER A 266 -14.71 46.95 -2.63
N GLN A 267 -15.91 46.39 -2.82
CA GLN A 267 -16.26 45.06 -2.32
C GLN A 267 -15.77 43.93 -3.24
N THR A 268 -15.46 44.25 -4.49
CA THR A 268 -14.97 43.29 -5.50
C THR A 268 -13.69 43.81 -6.14
N PRO A 269 -12.62 44.03 -5.35
CA PRO A 269 -11.34 44.46 -5.90
C PRO A 269 -10.73 43.36 -6.77
N THR A 270 -9.95 43.76 -7.77
CA THR A 270 -9.21 42.84 -8.63
C THR A 270 -7.72 43.18 -8.59
N PRO A 271 -6.83 42.18 -8.72
CA PRO A 271 -5.38 42.43 -8.77
C PRO A 271 -4.99 43.40 -9.88
N GLN A 272 -5.64 43.28 -11.05
CA GLN A 272 -5.39 44.17 -12.18
C GLN A 272 -5.76 45.62 -11.86
N ALA A 273 -6.92 45.87 -11.24
CA ALA A 273 -7.31 47.23 -10.88
C ALA A 273 -6.31 47.88 -9.90
N PHE A 274 -5.76 47.10 -8.95
CA PHE A 274 -4.70 47.56 -8.06
C PHE A 274 -3.40 47.87 -8.80
N ALA A 275 -2.98 46.98 -9.71
CA ALA A 275 -1.79 47.18 -10.54
C ALA A 275 -1.91 48.44 -11.43
N ASP A 276 -3.05 48.60 -12.11
CA ASP A 276 -3.32 49.75 -12.98
C ASP A 276 -3.33 51.06 -12.19
N MET A 277 -3.93 51.07 -11.00
CA MET A 277 -3.96 52.26 -10.14
C MET A 277 -2.56 52.60 -9.61
N LYS A 278 -1.79 51.60 -9.20
CA LYS A 278 -0.39 51.74 -8.78
C LYS A 278 0.44 52.39 -9.89
N GLU A 279 0.30 51.95 -11.13
CA GLU A 279 1.01 52.52 -12.28
C GLU A 279 0.62 54.01 -12.51
N LYS A 280 -0.68 54.32 -12.46
CA LYS A 280 -1.18 55.71 -12.60
C LYS A 280 -0.62 56.64 -11.52
N LEU A 281 -0.64 56.22 -10.26
CA LEU A 281 -0.12 57.02 -9.14
C LEU A 281 1.40 57.22 -9.28
N ASN A 282 2.16 56.16 -9.61
CA ASN A 282 3.60 56.26 -9.85
C ASN A 282 3.92 57.22 -11.00
N LYS A 283 3.18 57.17 -12.10
CA LYS A 283 3.36 58.10 -13.23
C LYS A 283 3.12 59.55 -12.84
N LYS A 284 2.18 59.82 -11.92
CA LYS A 284 1.93 61.18 -11.39
C LYS A 284 3.03 61.64 -10.42
N LEU A 285 3.63 60.71 -9.68
CA LEU A 285 4.73 61.00 -8.76
C LEU A 285 6.06 61.24 -9.47
N ALA A 286 6.25 60.68 -10.67
CA ALA A 286 7.44 60.93 -11.48
C ALA A 286 7.74 62.44 -11.65
N PRO A 287 9.02 62.85 -11.63
CA PRO A 287 9.41 64.23 -11.91
C PRO A 287 8.95 64.59 -13.33
N ALA A 288 8.42 65.81 -13.50
CA ALA A 288 8.07 66.29 -14.82
C ALA A 288 9.35 66.41 -15.65
N GLU A 289 9.40 65.77 -16.82
CA GLU A 289 10.40 66.11 -17.83
C GLU A 289 10.21 67.60 -18.16
N GLU A 290 11.13 68.45 -17.69
CA GLU A 290 11.21 69.84 -18.10
C GLU A 290 11.51 69.89 -19.60
N SER A 291 10.46 69.97 -20.43
CA SER A 291 10.61 70.41 -21.80
C SER A 291 10.88 71.92 -21.81
N HIS A 292 12.14 72.31 -21.63
CA HIS A 292 12.59 73.67 -21.92
C HIS A 292 12.53 73.88 -23.44
N HIS A 293 11.37 74.31 -23.95
CA HIS A 293 11.30 74.99 -25.23
C HIS A 293 10.99 76.47 -25.00
N VAL A 294 12.03 77.23 -24.67
CA VAL A 294 11.99 78.69 -24.73
C VAL A 294 12.59 79.13 -26.07
N GLY A 295 11.70 79.44 -27.02
CA GLY A 295 12.04 80.23 -28.18
C GLY A 295 12.29 81.68 -27.77
N SER A 296 13.52 82.15 -27.97
CA SER A 296 13.86 83.57 -27.96
C SER A 296 14.48 83.92 -29.31
N MET A 297 13.84 84.86 -30.02
CA MET A 297 14.41 85.56 -31.16
C MET A 297 15.06 86.85 -30.65
N ASP A 298 16.36 86.85 -30.38
CA ASP A 298 17.16 88.08 -30.26
C ASP A 298 18.59 87.84 -30.81
N PRO A 299 19.07 88.57 -31.84
CA PRO A 299 20.33 88.23 -32.52
C PRO A 299 21.61 88.84 -31.91
N ASN A 300 21.59 89.52 -30.76
CA ASN A 300 22.79 90.14 -30.19
C ASN A 300 22.79 90.22 -28.65
N GLU A 301 22.89 89.07 -27.97
CA GLU A 301 23.31 89.08 -26.56
C GLU A 301 24.45 88.08 -26.33
N VAL A 302 25.52 88.61 -25.73
CA VAL A 302 26.79 87.92 -25.48
C VAL A 302 26.57 86.79 -24.49
N ALA A 303 27.05 85.59 -24.84
CA ALA A 303 26.92 84.39 -24.03
C ALA A 303 27.40 84.61 -22.58
N PRO A 304 26.57 84.35 -21.55
CA PRO A 304 27.09 84.14 -20.21
C PRO A 304 27.79 82.79 -20.18
N THR A 305 29.03 82.78 -19.72
CA THR A 305 29.77 81.56 -19.42
C THR A 305 29.00 80.79 -18.35
N VAL A 306 28.33 79.71 -18.75
CA VAL A 306 27.74 78.74 -17.82
C VAL A 306 28.90 78.01 -17.17
N GLU A 307 29.19 78.31 -15.90
CA GLU A 307 29.94 77.39 -15.07
C GLU A 307 29.14 76.09 -15.01
N ALA A 308 29.66 75.05 -15.68
CA ALA A 308 29.06 73.73 -15.68
C ALA A 308 29.09 73.17 -14.26
N LEU A 309 27.93 73.23 -13.60
CA LEU A 309 27.69 72.56 -12.33
C LEU A 309 27.79 71.04 -12.55
N PRO A 310 28.41 70.31 -11.63
CA PRO A 310 28.62 68.88 -11.77
C PRO A 310 27.29 68.11 -11.72
N GLU A 311 27.15 67.10 -12.56
CA GLU A 311 25.93 66.28 -12.75
C GLU A 311 25.92 65.10 -11.77
N LEU A 312 24.83 64.90 -11.03
CA LEU A 312 24.69 63.77 -10.10
C LEU A 312 24.01 62.58 -10.81
N VAL A 313 24.77 61.51 -11.03
CA VAL A 313 24.33 60.27 -11.66
C VAL A 313 24.01 59.22 -10.57
N ILE A 314 22.91 58.48 -10.74
CA ILE A 314 22.49 57.41 -9.82
C ILE A 314 22.74 56.05 -10.49
N GLU A 315 23.53 55.20 -9.84
CA GLU A 315 23.86 53.86 -10.33
C GLU A 315 23.36 52.80 -9.34
N THR A 316 22.62 51.80 -9.82
CA THR A 316 22.11 50.70 -9.00
C THR A 316 23.00 49.47 -9.12
N GLU A 317 23.43 48.93 -7.98
CA GLU A 317 24.23 47.70 -7.89
C GLU A 317 23.50 46.65 -7.03
N THR A 318 23.48 45.41 -7.49
CA THR A 318 22.88 44.27 -6.79
C THR A 318 23.87 43.65 -5.82
N THR A 319 23.49 43.47 -4.56
CA THR A 319 24.30 42.83 -3.52
C THR A 319 23.87 41.36 -3.37
N ALA A 320 24.78 40.43 -3.65
CA ALA A 320 24.52 39.00 -3.50
C ALA A 320 24.19 38.64 -2.04
N PHE A 321 23.34 37.63 -1.85
CA PHE A 321 23.03 37.09 -0.52
C PHE A 321 24.04 36.04 -0.06
N GLU A 322 24.18 35.92 1.25
CA GLU A 322 25.04 34.92 1.87
C GLU A 322 24.35 33.56 1.99
N HIS A 323 25.11 32.46 1.95
CA HIS A 323 24.59 31.11 2.15
C HIS A 323 25.04 30.59 3.52
N GLN A 324 24.08 30.11 4.33
CA GLN A 324 24.31 29.60 5.68
C GLN A 324 23.79 28.16 5.79
N GLU A 325 24.65 27.25 6.23
CA GLU A 325 24.26 25.87 6.52
C GLU A 325 24.00 25.67 8.02
N ARG A 326 22.84 25.13 8.37
CA ARG A 326 22.44 24.81 9.74
C ARG A 326 22.35 23.30 9.95
N PRO A 327 23.10 22.68 10.87
CA PRO A 327 22.98 21.25 11.13
C PRO A 327 21.63 20.92 11.77
N ASN A 328 20.95 19.89 11.25
CA ASN A 328 19.68 19.39 11.78
C ASN A 328 19.75 17.87 12.03
N SER A 329 19.56 17.46 13.28
CA SER A 329 19.60 16.06 13.72
C SER A 329 18.39 15.23 13.32
N GLU A 330 17.33 15.86 12.80
CA GLU A 330 16.13 15.15 12.31
C GLU A 330 16.31 14.66 10.88
N PHE A 331 17.22 15.24 10.11
CA PHE A 331 17.49 14.87 8.72
C PHE A 331 18.68 13.92 8.58
N LEU A 332 18.59 13.00 7.62
CA LEU A 332 19.66 12.03 7.37
C LEU A 332 20.92 12.69 6.82
N LYS A 333 22.11 12.17 7.16
CA LYS A 333 23.38 12.68 6.64
C LYS A 333 23.39 12.58 5.11
N GLY A 334 23.48 13.73 4.45
CA GLY A 334 23.36 13.87 2.99
C GLY A 334 22.04 14.50 2.52
N GLN A 335 21.01 14.58 3.37
CA GLN A 335 19.78 15.32 3.07
C GLN A 335 19.98 16.81 3.37
N ARG A 336 19.48 17.66 2.47
CA ARG A 336 19.52 19.12 2.59
C ARG A 336 18.13 19.71 2.33
N ARG A 337 17.75 20.72 3.10
CA ARG A 337 16.50 21.45 2.90
C ARG A 337 16.72 22.95 3.08
N VAL A 338 16.44 23.73 2.04
CA VAL A 338 16.38 25.18 2.18
C VAL A 338 15.17 25.53 3.05
N VAL A 339 15.43 26.18 4.19
CA VAL A 339 14.38 26.62 5.13
C VAL A 339 14.13 28.12 5.04
N GLN A 340 15.06 28.86 4.43
CA GLN A 340 14.91 30.26 4.08
C GLN A 340 15.64 30.49 2.76
N ALA A 341 14.91 30.92 1.72
CA ALA A 341 15.52 31.25 0.43
C ALA A 341 16.29 32.57 0.54
N GLY A 342 17.44 32.66 -0.12
CA GLY A 342 18.21 33.89 -0.18
C GLY A 342 17.55 34.93 -1.06
N VAL A 343 17.67 36.20 -0.68
CA VAL A 343 17.14 37.32 -1.45
C VAL A 343 18.23 38.36 -1.64
N GLU A 344 18.57 38.67 -2.89
CA GLU A 344 19.57 39.68 -3.21
C GLU A 344 19.15 41.07 -2.71
N GLY A 345 20.14 41.78 -2.17
CA GLY A 345 20.06 43.18 -1.78
C GLY A 345 20.31 44.10 -2.97
N GLN A 346 20.05 45.39 -2.78
CA GLN A 346 20.30 46.42 -3.78
C GLN A 346 20.80 47.69 -3.10
N VAL A 347 21.85 48.28 -3.66
CA VAL A 347 22.40 49.56 -3.24
C VAL A 347 22.36 50.56 -4.40
N ARG A 348 22.27 51.84 -4.07
CA ARG A 348 22.36 52.95 -5.02
C ARG A 348 23.58 53.79 -4.70
N HIS A 349 24.39 54.05 -5.72
CA HIS A 349 25.53 54.96 -5.67
C HIS A 349 25.14 56.29 -6.29
N PHE A 350 25.32 57.37 -5.53
CA PHE A 350 25.15 58.74 -6.02
C PHE A 350 26.54 59.26 -6.39
N VAL A 351 26.81 59.41 -7.69
CA VAL A 351 28.11 59.77 -8.25
C VAL A 351 28.02 61.13 -8.90
N GLU A 352 28.79 62.09 -8.40
CA GLU A 352 28.89 63.41 -8.99
C GLU A 352 29.97 63.40 -10.10
N VAL A 353 29.61 63.86 -11.29
CA VAL A 353 30.46 63.92 -12.47
C VAL A 353 30.71 65.39 -12.81
N ASP A 354 31.97 65.82 -12.73
CA ASP A 354 32.32 67.20 -13.08
C ASP A 354 32.40 67.43 -14.59
N SER A 355 32.56 68.70 -14.99
CA SER A 355 32.64 69.13 -16.38
C SER A 355 33.87 68.63 -17.15
N GLN A 356 34.79 67.94 -16.48
CA GLN A 356 35.94 67.25 -17.09
C GLN A 356 35.74 65.73 -17.15
N GLY A 357 34.57 65.23 -16.72
CA GLY A 357 34.21 63.80 -16.71
C GLY A 357 34.78 63.03 -15.52
N LYS A 358 35.30 63.71 -14.50
CA LYS A 358 35.82 63.05 -13.30
C LYS A 358 34.68 62.66 -12.37
N ARG A 359 34.63 61.37 -12.02
CA ARG A 359 33.57 60.75 -11.23
C ARG A 359 33.96 60.70 -9.76
N THR A 360 33.10 61.24 -8.89
CA THR A 360 33.30 61.28 -7.43
C THR A 360 32.08 60.69 -6.73
N LEU A 361 32.24 59.53 -6.08
CA LEU A 361 31.18 58.91 -5.28
C LEU A 361 30.83 59.79 -4.08
N ARG A 362 29.58 60.21 -3.95
CA ARG A 362 29.08 61.08 -2.87
C ARG A 362 28.47 60.31 -1.72
N SER A 363 27.62 59.33 -2.03
CA SER A 363 27.00 58.48 -1.02
C SER A 363 26.56 57.15 -1.63
N THR A 364 26.46 56.15 -0.77
CA THR A 364 25.88 54.85 -1.09
C THR A 364 24.69 54.66 -0.16
N GLU A 365 23.53 54.37 -0.73
CA GLU A 365 22.29 54.11 0.00
C GLU A 365 21.89 52.64 -0.20
N VAL A 366 21.57 51.95 0.89
CA VAL A 366 21.07 50.57 0.83
C VAL A 366 19.56 50.64 0.64
N VAL A 367 19.10 50.25 -0.55
CA VAL A 367 17.68 50.26 -0.93
C VAL A 367 16.98 49.00 -0.45
N LYS A 368 17.70 47.88 -0.46
CA LYS A 368 17.21 46.58 -0.01
C LYS A 368 18.37 45.79 0.58
N GLU A 369 18.24 45.33 1.81
CA GLU A 369 19.24 44.46 2.42
C GLU A 369 19.16 43.04 1.84
N ALA A 370 20.31 42.40 1.69
CA ALA A 370 20.36 41.01 1.26
C ALA A 370 19.95 40.09 2.42
N ILE A 371 19.05 39.14 2.17
CA ILE A 371 18.60 38.15 3.15
C ILE A 371 19.35 36.84 2.87
N PRO A 372 20.03 36.24 3.85
CA PRO A 372 20.80 35.02 3.62
C PRO A 372 19.89 33.83 3.32
N GLU A 373 20.39 32.93 2.47
CA GLU A 373 19.81 31.60 2.27
C GLU A 373 20.23 30.68 3.40
N ILE A 374 19.27 30.04 4.07
CA ILE A 374 19.54 29.07 5.14
C ILE A 374 19.15 27.68 4.66
N THR A 375 20.14 26.79 4.60
CA THR A 375 19.96 25.38 4.27
C THR A 375 20.21 24.52 5.49
N GLU A 376 19.23 23.72 5.88
CA GLU A 376 19.44 22.70 6.91
C GLU A 376 20.11 21.47 6.33
N VAL A 377 21.20 21.04 6.95
CA VAL A 377 21.97 19.85 6.55
C VAL A 377 21.78 18.75 7.58
N GLY A 378 21.35 17.57 7.12
CA GLY A 378 21.11 16.44 7.99
C GLY A 378 22.37 15.88 8.62
N THR A 379 22.31 15.59 9.92
CA THR A 379 23.41 14.98 10.68
C THR A 379 23.11 13.56 11.15
N LYS A 380 21.88 13.06 10.94
CA LYS A 380 21.42 11.72 11.35
C LYS A 380 22.00 10.64 10.43
N VAL A 381 23.00 9.90 10.89
CA VAL A 381 23.55 8.76 10.15
C VAL A 381 22.76 7.49 10.44
N LEU A 382 22.26 6.82 9.40
CA LEU A 382 21.82 5.42 9.47
C LEU A 382 23.04 4.56 9.16
N SER A 383 23.60 3.87 10.15
CA SER A 383 24.76 3.00 9.91
C SER A 383 24.37 1.83 9.00
N SER A 384 25.07 1.73 7.87
CA SER A 384 25.11 0.55 7.00
C SER A 384 26.43 -0.19 7.27
N ASN A 385 26.36 -1.49 7.52
CA ASN A 385 27.52 -2.35 7.72
C ASN A 385 28.19 -2.69 6.38
N GLN A 386 29.34 -2.10 6.04
CA GLN A 386 30.52 -2.74 5.40
C GLN A 386 31.67 -1.73 5.13
N PRO A 387 32.96 -2.17 5.13
CA PRO A 387 34.04 -1.37 5.69
C PRO A 387 34.87 -0.62 4.63
N ALA A 388 35.35 0.56 5.01
CA ALA A 388 36.60 1.10 4.52
C ALA A 388 37.45 1.48 5.73
N GLU A 389 38.71 1.04 5.69
CA GLU A 389 39.71 1.10 6.74
C GLU A 389 39.77 2.43 7.51
N GLY A 390 39.89 2.30 8.84
CA GLY A 390 40.63 3.26 9.63
C GLY A 390 39.94 3.78 10.89
N VAL A 391 40.44 3.29 12.02
CA VAL A 391 40.54 3.95 13.34
C VAL A 391 39.42 3.66 14.36
N LYS A 392 39.77 2.69 15.22
CA LYS A 392 39.47 2.51 16.66
C LYS A 392 38.00 2.62 17.10
N ASP A 393 37.42 1.43 17.35
CA ASP A 393 36.13 1.21 17.99
C ASP A 393 36.01 1.93 19.35
N LEU A 394 35.08 2.89 19.42
CA LEU A 394 34.30 3.13 20.62
C LEU A 394 33.10 2.21 20.52
N VAL A 395 33.09 1.12 21.30
CA VAL A 395 31.93 0.24 21.42
C VAL A 395 30.83 1.02 22.14
N LEU A 396 29.94 1.65 21.38
CA LEU A 396 28.66 2.11 21.89
C LEU A 396 27.71 0.93 21.80
N GLU A 397 27.42 0.30 22.94
CA GLU A 397 26.41 -0.75 23.02
C GLU A 397 25.03 -0.11 22.81
N THR A 398 24.56 -0.12 21.57
CA THR A 398 23.29 0.49 21.19
C THR A 398 22.12 -0.38 21.65
N PRO A 399 21.11 0.19 22.34
CA PRO A 399 19.89 -0.52 22.69
C PRO A 399 19.15 -0.98 21.42
N LYS A 400 18.67 -2.22 21.42
CA LYS A 400 18.00 -2.87 20.30
C LYS A 400 16.49 -2.72 20.47
N LEU A 401 15.80 -2.20 19.46
CA LEU A 401 14.34 -2.24 19.42
C LEU A 401 13.88 -3.64 18.98
N GLU A 402 13.11 -4.31 19.83
CA GLU A 402 12.50 -5.60 19.60
C GLU A 402 10.99 -5.42 19.40
N ILE A 403 10.45 -6.09 18.38
CA ILE A 403 9.02 -6.08 18.06
C ILE A 403 8.45 -7.41 18.51
N GLU A 404 7.50 -7.37 19.44
CA GLU A 404 6.82 -8.55 19.96
C GLU A 404 5.35 -8.53 19.55
N GLU A 405 4.88 -9.61 18.92
CA GLU A 405 3.46 -9.81 18.65
C GLU A 405 2.83 -10.67 19.74
N GLY A 406 1.68 -10.24 20.24
CA GLY A 406 0.97 -10.91 21.31
C GLY A 406 -0.54 -10.94 21.06
N THR A 407 -1.22 -11.92 21.66
CA THR A 407 -2.67 -11.99 21.64
C THR A 407 -3.28 -11.29 22.85
N VAL A 408 -4.45 -10.70 22.65
CA VAL A 408 -5.26 -10.10 23.72
C VAL A 408 -6.50 -10.96 23.90
N SER A 409 -6.64 -11.56 25.07
CA SER A 409 -7.80 -12.41 25.39
C SER A 409 -9.09 -11.61 25.34
N PHE A 410 -10.17 -12.25 24.87
CA PHE A 410 -11.49 -11.64 24.85
C PHE A 410 -12.21 -11.76 26.20
N GLU A 411 -13.11 -10.82 26.48
CA GLU A 411 -13.95 -10.86 27.68
C GLU A 411 -15.17 -11.76 27.49
N ARG A 412 -15.67 -12.36 28.58
CA ARG A 412 -16.92 -13.13 28.59
C ARG A 412 -18.03 -12.31 29.26
N GLN A 413 -19.11 -12.06 28.53
CA GLN A 413 -20.28 -11.33 28.99
C GLN A 413 -21.49 -12.25 29.07
N GLU A 414 -22.08 -12.35 30.26
CA GLU A 414 -23.33 -13.10 30.46
C GLU A 414 -24.52 -12.14 30.49
N ARG A 415 -25.56 -12.41 29.71
CA ARG A 415 -26.77 -11.56 29.61
C ARG A 415 -28.01 -12.34 30.03
N PRO A 416 -28.87 -11.83 30.93
CA PRO A 416 -30.09 -12.53 31.30
C PRO A 416 -31.10 -12.49 30.13
N ASN A 417 -31.68 -13.65 29.79
CA ASN A 417 -32.71 -13.79 28.76
C ASN A 417 -33.97 -14.45 29.34
N ALA A 418 -35.07 -13.69 29.36
CA ALA A 418 -36.37 -14.14 29.89
C ALA A 418 -37.10 -15.15 28.98
N ALA A 419 -36.64 -15.38 27.75
CA ALA A 419 -37.19 -16.40 26.86
C ALA A 419 -36.62 -17.80 27.13
N LEU A 420 -35.41 -17.89 27.71
CA LEU A 420 -34.74 -19.14 28.05
C LEU A 420 -35.12 -19.60 29.47
N LEU A 421 -35.29 -20.92 29.65
CA LEU A 421 -35.60 -21.50 30.97
C LEU A 421 -34.41 -21.38 31.93
N LYS A 422 -34.68 -21.26 33.23
CA LYS A 422 -33.63 -21.30 34.27
C LYS A 422 -32.75 -22.54 34.10
N GLY A 423 -31.45 -22.32 33.96
CA GLY A 423 -30.44 -23.36 33.71
C GLY A 423 -30.06 -23.56 32.24
N GLN A 424 -30.79 -22.98 31.28
CA GLN A 424 -30.41 -22.98 29.86
C GLN A 424 -29.46 -21.81 29.54
N ARG A 425 -28.46 -22.09 28.70
CA ARG A 425 -27.48 -21.12 28.20
C ARG A 425 -27.45 -21.14 26.69
N GLN A 426 -27.39 -19.98 26.06
CA GLN A 426 -27.27 -19.83 24.62
C GLN A 426 -26.08 -18.92 24.28
N LEU A 427 -25.11 -19.45 23.52
CA LEU A 427 -24.03 -18.63 23.00
C LEU A 427 -24.57 -17.79 21.84
N VAL A 428 -24.53 -16.47 21.98
CA VAL A 428 -25.01 -15.52 20.96
C VAL A 428 -23.85 -15.02 20.11
N GLN A 429 -22.68 -14.85 20.73
CA GLN A 429 -21.47 -14.41 20.04
C GLN A 429 -20.28 -15.20 20.59
N ALA A 430 -19.54 -15.87 19.71
CA ALA A 430 -18.27 -16.47 20.07
C ALA A 430 -17.22 -15.37 20.28
N GLY A 431 -16.40 -15.50 21.32
CA GLY A 431 -15.33 -14.55 21.57
C GLY A 431 -14.17 -14.75 20.60
N VAL A 432 -13.53 -13.65 20.19
CA VAL A 432 -12.41 -13.65 19.26
C VAL A 432 -11.26 -12.90 19.91
N GLU A 433 -10.10 -13.55 20.01
CA GLU A 433 -8.90 -12.90 20.56
C GLU A 433 -8.44 -11.76 19.64
N GLY A 434 -8.01 -10.68 20.29
CA GLY A 434 -7.35 -9.56 19.64
C GLY A 434 -5.88 -9.85 19.42
N GLN A 435 -5.22 -8.99 18.65
CA GLN A 435 -3.80 -9.05 18.35
C GLN A 435 -3.18 -7.67 18.55
N VAL A 436 -2.04 -7.65 19.20
CA VAL A 436 -1.26 -6.43 19.46
C VAL A 436 0.19 -6.62 19.09
N ARG A 437 0.84 -5.53 18.73
CA ARG A 437 2.27 -5.45 18.50
C ARG A 437 2.89 -4.49 19.52
N ARG A 438 3.91 -4.93 20.23
CA ARG A 438 4.60 -4.19 21.28
C ARG A 438 6.00 -3.82 20.82
N PHE A 439 6.34 -2.55 20.94
CA PHE A 439 7.66 -2.03 20.63
C PHE A 439 8.45 -1.91 21.92
N VAL A 440 9.45 -2.77 22.10
CA VAL A 440 10.21 -2.89 23.35
C VAL A 440 11.67 -2.57 23.06
N GLU A 441 12.20 -1.54 23.69
CA GLU A 441 13.63 -1.24 23.64
C GLU A 441 14.36 -2.09 24.68
N VAL A 442 15.37 -2.84 24.23
CA VAL A 442 16.24 -3.65 25.08
C VAL A 442 17.61 -2.99 25.12
N ASP A 443 18.00 -2.49 26.29
CA ASP A 443 19.30 -1.86 26.45
C ASP A 443 20.47 -2.85 26.50
N ALA A 444 21.68 -2.31 26.51
CA ALA A 444 22.92 -3.08 26.54
C ALA A 444 23.05 -4.00 27.77
N GLN A 445 22.32 -3.72 28.86
CA GLN A 445 22.26 -4.58 30.05
C GLN A 445 21.11 -5.59 30.01
N GLY A 446 20.35 -5.64 28.90
CA GLY A 446 19.21 -6.53 28.71
C GLY A 446 17.91 -6.05 29.36
N LYS A 447 17.86 -4.80 29.83
CA LYS A 447 16.65 -4.24 30.44
C LYS A 447 15.66 -3.85 29.34
N ARG A 448 14.43 -4.32 29.50
CA ARG A 448 13.34 -4.17 28.53
C ARG A 448 12.44 -3.00 28.91
N THR A 449 12.23 -2.06 28.00
CA THR A 449 11.37 -0.89 28.19
C THR A 449 10.30 -0.86 27.09
N LEU A 450 9.03 -1.01 27.47
CA LEU A 450 7.91 -0.94 26.54
C LEU A 450 7.63 0.53 26.17
N HIS A 451 7.73 0.86 24.88
CA HIS A 451 7.50 2.21 24.37
C HIS A 451 6.06 2.42 23.89
N SER A 452 5.54 1.46 23.13
CA SER A 452 4.23 1.58 22.53
C SER A 452 3.61 0.21 22.30
N THR A 453 2.27 0.16 22.35
CA THR A 453 1.47 -1.01 21.97
C THR A 453 0.50 -0.58 20.87
N GLU A 454 0.61 -1.21 19.72
CA GLU A 454 -0.27 -1.02 18.57
C GLU A 454 -1.28 -2.16 18.53
N ILE A 455 -2.55 -1.84 18.28
CA ILE A 455 -3.63 -2.84 18.18
C ILE A 455 -3.79 -3.18 16.70
N LEU A 456 -3.46 -4.42 16.33
CA LEU A 456 -3.62 -4.95 14.98
C LEU A 456 -5.05 -5.49 14.76
N LYS A 457 -5.64 -6.04 15.82
CA LYS A 457 -7.01 -6.58 15.82
C LYS A 457 -7.61 -6.45 17.21
N GLU A 458 -8.79 -5.84 17.33
CA GLU A 458 -9.49 -5.77 18.61
C GLU A 458 -10.07 -7.13 19.02
N ALA A 459 -10.06 -7.41 20.33
CA ALA A 459 -10.68 -8.60 20.89
C ALA A 459 -12.20 -8.41 20.94
N LEU A 460 -12.97 -9.37 20.43
CA LEU A 460 -14.43 -9.35 20.48
C LEU A 460 -14.93 -10.23 21.63
N PRO A 461 -15.81 -9.74 22.52
CA PRO A 461 -16.25 -10.50 23.67
C PRO A 461 -17.12 -11.70 23.28
N ALA A 462 -17.03 -12.78 24.06
CA ALA A 462 -17.96 -13.89 24.00
C ALA A 462 -19.23 -13.52 24.78
N ILE A 463 -20.39 -13.57 24.13
CA ILE A 463 -21.68 -13.22 24.75
C ILE A 463 -22.52 -14.48 24.91
N VAL A 464 -22.85 -14.80 26.16
CA VAL A 464 -23.69 -15.94 26.53
C VAL A 464 -24.96 -15.44 27.21
N GLU A 465 -26.11 -15.85 26.71
CA GLU A 465 -27.39 -15.56 27.35
C GLU A 465 -27.77 -16.65 28.36
N ILE A 466 -28.28 -16.24 29.53
CA ILE A 466 -28.71 -17.14 30.61
C ILE A 466 -30.20 -17.02 30.82
N GLY A 467 -30.89 -18.16 30.81
CA GLY A 467 -32.32 -18.23 31.06
C GLY A 467 -32.73 -17.84 32.47
N THR A 468 -33.70 -16.94 32.57
CA THR A 468 -34.30 -16.51 33.84
C THR A 468 -35.75 -16.97 34.03
N LYS A 469 -36.33 -17.64 33.01
CA LYS A 469 -37.73 -18.11 33.03
C LYS A 469 -37.90 -19.32 33.96
N GLU A 470 -38.69 -19.18 35.02
CA GLU A 470 -38.98 -20.31 35.91
C GLU A 470 -39.83 -21.36 35.21
N LYS A 471 -39.52 -22.63 35.46
CA LYS A 471 -40.35 -23.75 35.02
C LYS A 471 -41.56 -23.81 35.96
N VAL A 472 -42.73 -23.43 35.46
CA VAL A 472 -43.99 -23.61 36.19
C VAL A 472 -44.25 -25.12 36.24
N GLU A 473 -43.98 -25.73 37.38
CA GLU A 473 -44.37 -27.10 37.65
C GLU A 473 -45.89 -27.11 37.79
N GLN A 474 -46.57 -27.60 36.75
CA GLN A 474 -48.00 -27.86 36.83
C GLN A 474 -48.21 -28.95 37.89
N LEU A 475 -48.65 -28.52 39.08
CA LEU A 475 -49.33 -29.38 40.03
C LEU A 475 -50.55 -29.97 39.32
N VAL A 476 -50.42 -31.22 38.89
CA VAL A 476 -51.55 -32.01 38.38
C VAL A 476 -52.51 -32.20 39.56
N PRO A 477 -53.80 -31.84 39.44
CA PRO A 477 -54.76 -32.14 40.49
C PRO A 477 -54.93 -33.66 40.55
N SER A 478 -54.63 -34.24 41.71
CA SER A 478 -54.96 -35.62 42.02
C SER A 478 -56.48 -35.78 41.92
N THR A 479 -56.94 -36.39 40.83
CA THR A 479 -58.30 -36.89 40.73
C THR A 479 -58.25 -38.31 41.29
N ASP A 480 -58.36 -38.43 42.62
CA ASP A 480 -58.66 -39.72 43.23
C ASP A 480 -60.18 -39.81 43.35
N ASN A 481 -60.74 -40.75 42.59
CA ASN A 481 -62.15 -41.06 42.54
C ASN A 481 -62.28 -42.53 42.96
N SER A 482 -62.56 -42.76 44.23
CA SER A 482 -63.17 -43.98 44.78
C SER A 482 -64.37 -43.50 45.59
N MET A 483 -65.62 -43.64 45.12
CA MET A 483 -66.47 -44.84 45.23
C MET A 483 -66.20 -45.66 46.50
N VAL A 484 -67.14 -46.07 47.37
CA VAL A 484 -68.60 -45.98 47.53
C VAL A 484 -68.88 -46.73 48.86
N GLU A 485 -69.99 -46.42 49.56
CA GLU A 485 -70.65 -47.21 50.63
C GLU A 485 -69.87 -47.38 51.96
N THR A 486 -70.43 -47.16 53.15
CA THR A 486 -71.81 -47.27 53.67
C THR A 486 -71.95 -46.45 54.95
#